data_AF-A0A920VNZ0-F1
#
_entry.id   AF-A0A920VNZ0-F1
#
_cell.length_a   1.000
_cell.length_b   1.000
_cell.length_c   1.000
_cell.angle_alpha   90.00
_cell.angle_beta   90.00
_cell.angle_gamma   90.00
#
_symmetry.space_group_name_H-M   'P 1'
#
loop_
_entity.id
_entity.type
_entity.pdbx_description
1 polymer ?
#
loop_
_entity_poly.entity_id
_entity_poly.type
_entity_poly.pdbx_seq_one_letter_code
_entity_poly.pdbx_strand_id
1 'polypeptide(L)' 'MHLGTTSEETLVASTGVIGVELPMALMREYIPKKKRNEDGGGEFAKAILTTDKRSKEIAVSFEVDGITHTVGGVLKDQE' A
#
# COMPACT_ATOMS: atom_id res chain seq x y z
N MET A 1 -18.19 -2.19 1.43
CA MET A 1 -16.83 -1.66 1.19
C MET A 1 -16.38 -0.93 2.45
N HIS A 2 -15.15 -1.16 2.92
CA HIS A 2 -14.70 -0.75 4.26
C HIS A 2 -14.04 0.64 4.32
N LEU A 3 -13.77 1.25 3.17
CA LEU A 3 -12.97 2.48 3.04
C LEU A 3 -13.77 3.68 2.50
N GLY A 4 -15.09 3.53 2.31
CA GLY A 4 -15.95 4.57 1.74
C GLY A 4 -15.78 4.78 0.22
N THR A 5 -15.15 3.84 -0.48
CA THR A 5 -14.93 3.86 -1.94
C THR A 5 -15.89 2.92 -2.66
N THR A 6 -16.00 3.10 -3.98
CA THR A 6 -16.64 2.14 -4.90
C THR A 6 -15.69 1.02 -5.31
N SER A 7 -16.21 0.00 -6.01
CA SER A 7 -15.38 -1.10 -6.50
C SER A 7 -14.48 -0.64 -7.64
N GLU A 8 -14.98 0.28 -8.46
CA GLU A 8 -14.29 0.89 -9.60
C GLU A 8 -13.14 1.81 -9.15
N GLU A 9 -13.25 2.42 -7.97
CA GLU A 9 -12.19 3.22 -7.34
C GLU A 9 -11.19 2.38 -6.54
N THR A 10 -11.39 1.06 -6.44
CA THR A 10 -10.59 0.17 -5.60
C THR A 10 -9.75 -0.79 -6.45
N LEU A 11 -8.43 -0.70 -6.32
CA LEU A 11 -7.49 -1.59 -7.00
C LEU A 11 -6.97 -2.68 -6.05
N VAL A 12 -6.61 -3.84 -6.63
CA VAL A 12 -6.05 -4.98 -5.90
C VAL A 12 -4.74 -5.40 -6.57
N ALA A 13 -3.70 -5.56 -5.76
CA ALA A 13 -2.41 -6.12 -6.17
C ALA A 13 -2.03 -7.27 -5.24
N SER A 14 -1.28 -8.24 -5.76
CA SER A 14 -0.81 -9.40 -4.99
C SER A 14 0.65 -9.72 -5.33
N THR A 15 1.36 -10.30 -4.37
CA THR A 15 2.76 -10.70 -4.49
C THR A 15 3.02 -11.87 -3.56
N GLY A 16 3.97 -12.74 -3.91
CA GLY A 16 4.30 -13.91 -3.11
C GLY A 16 4.39 -15.17 -3.94
N VAL A 17 4.02 -16.29 -3.35
CA VAL A 17 4.16 -17.63 -3.97
C VAL A 17 3.08 -17.85 -5.02
N ILE A 18 3.51 -18.22 -6.23
CA ILE A 18 2.61 -18.57 -7.34
C ILE A 18 1.96 -19.93 -7.07
N GLY A 19 0.67 -20.06 -7.40
CA GLY A 19 -0.07 -21.33 -7.28
C GLY A 19 -0.58 -21.64 -5.88
N VAL A 20 -0.38 -20.75 -4.91
CA VAL A 20 -0.92 -20.87 -3.55
C VAL A 20 -2.19 -20.04 -3.45
N GLU A 21 -3.27 -20.64 -2.96
CA GLU A 21 -4.54 -19.95 -2.74
C GLU A 21 -4.42 -18.88 -1.65
N LEU A 22 -5.07 -17.74 -1.86
CA LEU A 22 -5.16 -16.70 -0.84
C LEU A 22 -5.97 -17.21 0.37
N PRO A 23 -5.53 -16.93 1.61
CA PRO A 23 -6.25 -17.34 2.81
C PRO A 23 -7.52 -16.48 3.02
N MET A 24 -8.56 -16.76 2.23
CA MET A 24 -9.76 -15.91 2.13
C MET A 24 -10.54 -15.77 3.44
N ALA A 25 -10.49 -16.77 4.33
CA ALA A 25 -11.10 -16.67 5.66
C ALA A 25 -10.43 -15.55 6.49
N LEU A 26 -9.11 -15.53 6.53
CA LEU A 26 -8.34 -14.49 7.24
C LEU A 26 -8.57 -13.11 6.58
N MET A 27 -8.56 -13.05 5.26
CA MET A 27 -8.79 -11.79 4.53
C MET A 27 -10.15 -11.18 4.88
N ARG A 28 -11.22 -11.99 4.85
CA ARG A 28 -12.57 -11.53 5.23
C ARG A 28 -12.67 -11.10 6.68
N GLU A 29 -11.91 -11.73 7.58
CA GLU A 29 -11.91 -11.38 9.00
C GLU A 29 -11.15 -10.07 9.28
N TYR A 30 -9.98 -9.86 8.67
CA TYR A 30 -9.07 -8.80 9.07
C TYR A 30 -9.13 -7.54 8.21
N ILE A 31 -9.50 -7.61 6.93
CA ILE A 31 -9.68 -6.42 6.08
C ILE A 31 -10.67 -5.41 6.71
N PRO A 32 -11.85 -5.82 7.23
CA PRO A 32 -12.79 -4.88 7.85
C PRO A 32 -12.24 -4.17 9.09
N LYS A 33 -11.22 -4.75 9.75
CA LYS A 33 -10.63 -4.23 10.99
C LYS A 33 -9.53 -3.20 10.74
N LYS A 34 -9.08 -3.01 9.49
CA LYS A 34 -8.00 -2.07 9.16
C LYS A 34 -8.49 -0.63 9.17
N LYS A 35 -7.69 0.25 9.78
CA LYS A 35 -7.92 1.69 9.84
C LYS A 35 -6.87 2.41 8.99
N ARG A 36 -7.28 3.51 8.33
CA ARG A 36 -6.36 4.41 7.65
C ARG A 36 -5.61 5.26 8.68
N ASN A 37 -4.33 5.48 8.45
CA ASN A 37 -3.47 6.36 9.24
C ASN A 37 -2.72 7.28 8.27
N GLU A 38 -2.71 8.58 8.53
CA GLU A 38 -2.03 9.57 7.68
C GLU A 38 -0.51 9.32 7.65
N ASP A 39 0.07 8.87 8.76
CA ASP A 39 1.50 8.52 8.86
C ASP A 39 1.79 7.03 8.58
N GLY A 40 0.83 6.30 8.01
CA GLY A 40 0.92 4.85 7.79
C GLY A 40 1.85 4.42 6.64
N GLY A 41 2.50 5.35 5.95
CA GLY A 41 3.30 5.07 4.74
C GLY A 41 4.41 4.04 4.96
N GLY A 42 5.19 4.20 6.03
CA GLY A 42 6.29 3.28 6.35
C GLY A 42 5.82 1.89 6.78
N GLU A 43 4.66 1.78 7.44
CA GLU A 43 4.05 0.49 7.77
C GLU A 43 3.56 -0.22 6.51
N PHE A 44 2.96 0.52 5.58
CA PHE A 44 2.54 0.00 4.29
C PHE A 44 3.73 -0.47 3.45
N ALA A 45 4.81 0.32 3.37
CA ALA A 45 6.04 -0.05 2.65
C ALA A 45 6.64 -1.37 3.17
N LYS A 46 6.56 -1.63 4.48
CA LYS A 46 6.99 -2.90 5.09
C LYS A 46 6.03 -4.05 4.79
N ALA A 47 4.73 -3.79 4.79
CA ALA A 47 3.70 -4.82 4.63
C ALA A 47 3.67 -5.46 3.23
N ILE A 48 4.15 -4.76 2.21
CA ILE A 48 4.15 -5.24 0.81
C ILE A 48 5.41 -6.02 0.42
N LEU A 49 6.43 -6.08 1.30
CA LEU A 49 7.70 -6.74 1.01
C LEU A 49 7.53 -8.25 0.85
N THR A 50 8.40 -8.85 0.03
CA THR A 50 8.51 -10.31 -0.07
C THR A 50 9.92 -10.77 0.29
N THR A 51 10.80 -10.86 -0.69
CA THR A 51 12.22 -11.19 -0.47
C THR A 51 13.07 -9.94 -0.21
N ASP A 52 12.48 -8.75 -0.39
CA ASP A 52 13.13 -7.44 -0.21
C ASP A 52 13.94 -7.37 1.09
N LYS A 53 15.18 -6.86 1.01
CA LYS A 53 16.04 -6.70 2.20
C LYS A 53 15.76 -5.43 3.01
N ARG A 54 15.05 -4.48 2.40
CA ARG A 54 14.71 -3.17 2.98
C ARG A 54 13.46 -2.61 2.33
N SER A 55 12.72 -1.81 3.10
CA SER A 55 11.65 -0.95 2.57
C SER A 55 12.22 0.09 1.62
N LYS A 56 11.45 0.43 0.57
CA LYS A 56 11.81 1.45 -0.41
C LYS A 56 10.68 2.48 -0.45
N GLU A 57 11.00 3.70 -0.05
CA GLU A 57 10.06 4.81 0.07
C GLU A 57 10.77 6.12 -0.31
N ILE A 58 10.04 7.03 -0.94
CA ILE A 58 10.53 8.34 -1.35
C ILE A 58 9.40 9.35 -1.28
N ALA A 59 9.72 10.59 -0.91
CA ALA A 59 8.84 11.73 -1.01
C ALA A 59 9.60 12.91 -1.59
N VAL A 60 8.97 13.62 -2.52
CA VAL A 60 9.51 14.83 -3.15
C VAL A 60 8.48 15.95 -3.03
N SER A 61 8.96 17.17 -2.78
CA SER A 61 8.12 18.36 -2.72
C SER A 61 8.61 19.41 -3.71
N PHE A 62 7.68 20.12 -4.33
CA PHE A 62 7.95 21.16 -5.31
C PHE A 62 6.87 22.24 -5.26
N GLU A 63 7.16 23.43 -5.76
CA GLU A 63 6.21 24.54 -5.80
C GLU A 63 5.60 24.73 -7.19
N VAL A 64 4.29 24.96 -7.24
CA VAL A 64 3.55 25.38 -8.43
C VAL A 64 2.62 26.52 -8.02
N ASP A 65 2.70 27.66 -8.70
CA ASP A 65 1.87 28.85 -8.41
C ASP A 65 1.88 29.29 -6.93
N GLY A 66 3.02 29.15 -6.25
CA GLY A 66 3.19 29.49 -4.83
C GLY A 66 2.58 28.49 -3.85
N ILE A 67 2.11 27.33 -4.33
CA ILE A 67 1.59 26.23 -3.51
C ILE A 67 2.63 25.10 -3.48
N THR A 68 2.98 24.63 -2.28
CA THR A 68 3.82 23.44 -2.12
C THR A 68 3.00 22.17 -2.37
N HIS A 69 3.42 21.38 -3.36
CA HIS A 69 2.89 20.05 -3.64
C HIS A 69 3.88 18.98 -3.19
N THR A 70 3.36 17.85 -2.70
CA THR A 70 4.17 16.70 -2.26
C THR A 70 3.70 15.44 -2.96
N VAL A 71 4.65 14.68 -3.49
CA VAL A 71 4.42 13.36 -4.11
C VAL A 71 5.22 12.33 -3.32
N GLY A 72 4.52 11.38 -2.70
CA GLY A 72 5.09 10.24 -1.99
C GLY A 72 4.88 8.94 -2.77
N GLY A 73 5.83 8.01 -2.66
CA GLY A 73 5.76 6.71 -3.31
C GLY A 73 6.49 5.64 -2.51
N VAL A 74 6.02 4.40 -2.66
CA VAL A 74 6.66 3.20 -2.11
C VAL A 74 6.79 2.15 -3.20
N LEU A 75 7.78 1.28 -3.05
CA LEU A 75 8.12 0.22 -4.00
C LEU A 75 8.49 -1.05 -3.23
N LYS A 76 8.14 -2.20 -3.80
CA LYS A 76 8.68 -3.52 -3.43
C LYS A 76 9.06 -4.26 -4.70
N ASP A 77 9.93 -5.24 -4.55
CA ASP A 77 10.75 -5.93 -5.54
C ASP A 77 12.24 -5.53 -5.46
N GLN A 78 13.13 -6.44 -5.84
CA GLN A 78 14.58 -6.30 -5.66
C GLN A 78 15.24 -5.40 -6.71
N GLU A 79 14.63 -5.34 -7.89
CA GLU A 79 15.16 -4.65 -9.08
C GLU A 79 14.55 -3.25 -9.24
#